data_AF-A0A9D6J548-F1
#
_entry.id   AF-A0A9D6J548-F1
#
_cell.length_a   1.000
_cell.length_b   1.000
_cell.length_c   1.000
_cell.angle_alpha   90.00
_cell.angle_beta   90.00
_cell.angle_gamma   90.00
#
_symmetry.space_group_name_H-M   'P 1'
#
loop_
_entity.id
_entity.type
_entity.pdbx_description
1 polymer ?
#
loop_
_entity_poly.entity_id
_entity_poly.type
_entity_poly.pdbx_seq_one_letter_code
_entity_poly.pdbx_strand_id
1 'polypeptide(L)'
;MSAIIAFLGDTLGTKIGKQRLSIFGLRPRVTAVLITISTGMVITLVTLLTASMLSDNVRIALFSVQELNKEREALIQKRESLSQNVKELKSEHEKLLKETKELENRIQVKGQALVVFQKNEPILAVLVKGGDNTLASITAYLTDFFQSLSRKSREYGLIVKSEEEFLTDNMGEISRMASYIASISEEMVVGAIATENLHVGESLGQVRFLVRPNRRIFRADQEIASIEVDGQTDRGRIAKMLKEFMEEINLEVVKHGMIGNPLTGRFGDLSSDSMLSFYDLVNQIKNLNRKVNLVAIVKENTFAIGPLNVSFRIEEDEGE
;
A
#
# COMPACT_ATOMS: atom_id res chain seq x y z
N MET A 1 -3.15 -53.11 -63.30
CA MET A 1 -3.11 -52.40 -64.61
C MET A 1 -1.69 -52.16 -65.13
N SER A 2 -0.70 -51.87 -64.28
CA SER A 2 0.70 -51.60 -64.66
C SER A 2 1.40 -52.72 -65.44
N ALA A 3 1.15 -53.99 -65.12
CA ALA A 3 1.75 -55.13 -65.85
C ALA A 3 1.24 -55.26 -67.31
N ILE A 4 -0.01 -54.88 -67.57
CA ILE A 4 -0.62 -54.94 -68.90
C ILE A 4 -0.05 -53.84 -69.81
N ILE A 5 0.17 -52.65 -69.25
CA ILE A 5 0.72 -51.50 -69.96
C ILE A 5 2.21 -51.72 -70.30
N ALA A 6 2.98 -52.32 -69.38
CA ALA A 6 4.38 -52.68 -69.63
C ALA A 6 4.53 -53.69 -70.78
N PHE A 7 3.67 -54.72 -70.81
CA PHE A 7 3.66 -55.71 -71.88
C PHE A 7 3.27 -55.12 -73.24
N LEU A 8 2.32 -54.17 -73.26
CA LEU A 8 1.93 -53.43 -74.47
C LEU A 8 3.04 -52.51 -74.97
N GLY A 9 3.79 -51.84 -74.08
CA GLY A 9 4.93 -51.01 -74.46
C GLY A 9 6.06 -51.81 -75.11
N ASP A 10 6.37 -52.98 -74.56
CA ASP A 10 7.45 -53.84 -75.05
C ASP A 10 7.11 -54.49 -76.41
N THR A 11 5.83 -54.86 -76.59
CA THR A 11 5.32 -55.40 -77.85
C THR A 11 5.19 -54.35 -78.96
N LEU A 12 4.82 -53.11 -78.64
CA LEU A 12 4.84 -51.99 -79.61
C LEU A 12 6.29 -51.67 -80.03
N GLY A 13 7.23 -51.60 -79.08
CA GLY A 13 8.64 -51.34 -79.36
C GLY A 13 9.28 -52.38 -80.29
N THR A 14 8.99 -53.66 -80.07
CA THR A 14 9.49 -54.76 -80.93
C THR A 14 8.81 -54.78 -82.31
N LYS A 15 7.53 -54.44 -82.41
CA LYS A 15 6.79 -54.43 -83.69
C LYS A 15 7.24 -53.29 -84.61
N ILE A 16 7.50 -52.11 -84.04
CA ILE A 16 8.06 -50.95 -84.74
C ILE A 16 9.52 -51.20 -85.14
N GLY A 17 10.30 -51.88 -84.29
CA GLY A 17 11.67 -52.28 -84.59
C GLY A 17 11.79 -53.21 -85.82
N LYS A 18 10.78 -54.03 -86.10
CA LYS A 18 10.74 -54.90 -87.31
C LYS A 18 10.35 -54.16 -88.59
N GLN A 19 9.62 -53.05 -88.49
CA GLN A 19 9.17 -52.26 -89.65
C GLN A 19 10.23 -51.28 -90.20
N ARG A 20 11.43 -51.22 -89.60
CA ARG A 20 12.54 -50.32 -89.98
C ARG A 20 12.13 -48.85 -90.13
N LEU A 21 11.18 -48.39 -89.30
CA LEU A 21 10.73 -47.01 -89.29
C LEU A 21 11.87 -46.08 -88.87
N SER A 22 12.15 -45.07 -89.69
CA SER A 22 13.11 -44.01 -89.41
C SER A 22 12.35 -42.72 -89.16
N ILE A 23 12.51 -42.17 -87.96
CA ILE A 23 11.98 -40.86 -87.60
C ILE A 23 13.16 -39.89 -87.67
N PHE A 24 13.00 -38.81 -88.45
CA PHE A 24 14.03 -37.77 -88.65
C PHE A 24 15.41 -38.31 -89.11
N GLY A 25 15.45 -39.39 -89.90
CA GLY A 25 16.68 -39.91 -90.49
C GLY A 25 17.55 -40.76 -89.56
N LEU A 26 17.07 -41.11 -88.36
CA LEU A 26 17.81 -41.92 -87.38
C LEU A 26 17.86 -43.40 -87.76
N ARG A 27 18.94 -44.09 -87.37
CA ARG A 27 19.12 -45.55 -87.55
C ARG A 27 17.97 -46.30 -86.84
N PRO A 28 17.31 -47.27 -87.49
CA PRO A 28 16.07 -47.90 -86.98
C PRO A 28 16.11 -48.42 -85.53
N ARG A 29 17.27 -48.90 -85.06
CA ARG A 29 17.44 -49.37 -83.67
C ARG A 29 17.35 -48.25 -82.64
N VAL A 30 17.89 -47.07 -82.95
CA VAL A 30 17.85 -45.89 -82.06
C VAL A 30 16.45 -45.30 -82.04
N THR A 31 15.79 -45.25 -83.21
CA THR A 31 14.39 -44.82 -83.34
C THR A 31 13.47 -45.62 -82.43
N ALA A 32 13.61 -46.94 -82.38
CA ALA A 32 12.81 -47.79 -81.52
C ALA A 32 13.00 -47.47 -80.02
N VAL A 33 14.24 -47.28 -79.56
CA VAL A 33 14.53 -46.92 -78.16
C VAL A 33 13.95 -45.55 -77.79
N LEU A 34 14.09 -44.57 -78.69
CA LEU A 34 13.59 -43.21 -78.48
C LEU A 34 12.06 -43.22 -78.36
N ILE A 35 11.38 -43.98 -79.23
CA ILE A 35 9.92 -44.20 -79.15
C ILE A 35 9.55 -44.89 -77.83
N THR A 36 10.30 -45.90 -77.36
CA THR A 36 9.99 -46.57 -76.09
C THR A 36 10.12 -45.60 -74.90
N ILE A 37 11.17 -44.79 -74.85
CA ILE A 37 11.36 -43.78 -73.78
C ILE A 37 10.26 -42.72 -73.86
N SER A 38 9.95 -42.20 -75.06
CA SER A 38 8.89 -41.21 -75.22
C SER A 38 7.52 -41.77 -74.86
N THR A 39 7.26 -43.03 -75.22
CA THR A 39 6.00 -43.71 -74.87
C THR A 39 5.90 -43.91 -73.35
N GLY A 40 6.99 -44.30 -72.68
CA GLY A 40 7.02 -44.37 -71.21
C GLY A 40 6.78 -43.02 -70.53
N MET A 41 7.37 -41.94 -71.07
CA MET A 41 7.15 -40.58 -70.56
C MET A 41 5.71 -40.10 -70.80
N VAL A 42 5.13 -40.40 -71.96
CA VAL A 42 3.73 -40.08 -72.26
C VAL A 42 2.79 -40.86 -71.35
N ILE A 43 3.04 -42.16 -71.13
CA ILE A 43 2.23 -42.98 -70.22
C ILE A 43 2.25 -42.43 -68.80
N THR A 44 3.42 -42.06 -68.28
CA THR A 44 3.55 -41.51 -66.92
C THR A 44 2.85 -40.16 -66.78
N LEU A 45 2.99 -39.26 -67.77
CA LEU A 45 2.27 -37.98 -67.82
C LEU A 45 0.75 -38.17 -67.87
N VAL A 46 0.26 -39.08 -68.73
CA VAL A 46 -1.17 -39.38 -68.82
C VAL A 46 -1.70 -40.01 -67.53
N THR A 47 -0.93 -40.92 -66.92
CA THR A 47 -1.30 -41.53 -65.62
C THR A 47 -1.40 -40.48 -64.52
N LEU A 48 -0.46 -39.53 -64.48
CA LEU A 48 -0.47 -38.44 -63.51
C LEU A 48 -1.62 -37.45 -63.77
N LEU A 49 -1.88 -37.09 -65.03
CA LEU A 49 -2.98 -36.20 -65.41
C LEU A 49 -4.35 -36.82 -65.12
N THR A 50 -4.54 -38.09 -65.47
CA THR A 50 -5.78 -38.82 -65.15
C THR A 50 -5.97 -38.96 -63.66
N ALA A 51 -4.92 -39.30 -62.90
CA ALA A 51 -4.97 -39.29 -61.44
C ALA A 51 -5.32 -37.90 -60.87
N SER A 52 -4.76 -36.83 -61.44
CA SER A 52 -5.02 -35.45 -61.02
C SER A 52 -6.42 -34.94 -61.39
N MET A 53 -7.05 -35.48 -62.45
CA MET A 53 -8.43 -35.14 -62.83
C MET A 53 -9.48 -35.95 -62.08
N LEU A 54 -9.16 -37.20 -61.75
CA LEU A 54 -10.08 -38.13 -61.08
C LEU A 54 -10.01 -38.06 -59.56
N SER A 55 -8.91 -37.54 -58.99
CA SER A 55 -8.71 -37.48 -57.55
C SER A 55 -8.39 -36.05 -57.10
N ASP A 56 -9.35 -35.46 -56.39
CA ASP A 56 -9.16 -34.18 -55.70
C ASP A 56 -7.94 -34.23 -54.77
N ASN A 57 -7.65 -35.39 -54.16
CA ASN A 57 -6.50 -35.57 -53.27
C ASN A 57 -5.14 -35.41 -53.98
N VAL A 58 -5.02 -35.80 -55.26
CA VAL A 58 -3.75 -35.64 -56.02
C VAL A 58 -3.57 -34.20 -56.45
N ARG A 59 -4.65 -33.53 -56.86
CA ARG A 59 -4.65 -32.08 -57.13
C ARG A 59 -4.30 -31.29 -55.87
N ILE A 60 -4.95 -31.61 -54.75
CA ILE A 60 -4.69 -31.01 -53.45
C ILE A 60 -3.23 -31.25 -53.06
N ALA A 61 -2.71 -32.48 -53.12
CA ALA A 61 -1.32 -32.77 -52.77
C ALA A 61 -0.29 -32.03 -53.64
N LEU A 62 -0.55 -31.83 -54.93
CA LEU A 62 0.36 -31.09 -55.81
C LEU A 62 0.39 -29.58 -55.53
N PHE A 63 -0.72 -28.98 -55.09
CA PHE A 63 -0.81 -27.55 -54.78
C PHE A 63 -0.59 -27.23 -53.28
N SER A 64 -0.94 -28.14 -52.37
CA SER A 64 -0.89 -27.95 -50.91
C SER A 64 0.50 -28.01 -50.32
N VAL A 65 1.48 -28.62 -51.00
CA VAL A 65 2.88 -28.66 -50.52
C VAL A 65 3.46 -27.25 -50.38
N GLN A 66 3.11 -26.32 -51.28
CA GLN A 66 3.57 -24.94 -51.17
C GLN A 66 2.88 -24.19 -50.01
N GLU A 67 1.58 -24.41 -49.82
CA GLU A 67 0.81 -23.81 -48.73
C GLU A 67 1.26 -24.35 -47.36
N LEU A 68 1.46 -25.67 -47.25
CA LEU A 68 1.97 -26.32 -46.04
C LEU A 68 3.38 -25.85 -45.68
N ASN A 69 4.26 -25.65 -46.66
CA ASN A 69 5.59 -25.08 -46.40
C ASN A 69 5.49 -23.63 -45.93
N LYS A 70 4.63 -22.80 -46.53
CA LYS A 70 4.37 -21.43 -46.07
C LYS A 70 3.78 -21.38 -44.66
N GLU A 71 2.81 -22.23 -44.35
CA GLU A 71 2.22 -22.32 -43.02
C GLU A 71 3.26 -22.78 -41.99
N ARG A 72 4.10 -23.76 -42.35
CA ARG A 72 5.19 -24.21 -41.49
C ARG A 72 6.20 -23.09 -41.22
N GLU A 73 6.60 -22.33 -42.23
CA GLU A 73 7.48 -21.16 -42.06
C GLU A 73 6.83 -20.09 -41.17
N ALA A 74 5.55 -19.78 -41.39
CA ALA A 74 4.80 -18.85 -40.55
C ALA A 74 4.69 -19.32 -39.09
N LEU A 75 4.46 -20.62 -38.86
CA LEU A 75 4.44 -21.21 -37.53
C LEU A 75 5.81 -21.20 -36.86
N ILE A 76 6.90 -21.44 -37.62
CA ILE A 76 8.27 -21.33 -37.11
C ILE A 76 8.56 -19.90 -36.68
N GLN A 77 8.25 -18.91 -37.52
CA GLN A 77 8.42 -17.48 -37.19
C GLN A 77 7.60 -17.10 -35.96
N LYS A 78 6.34 -17.56 -35.87
CA LYS A 78 5.48 -17.28 -34.71
C LYS A 78 5.97 -17.94 -33.43
N ARG A 79 6.52 -19.15 -33.53
CA ARG A 79 7.15 -19.84 -32.39
C ARG A 79 8.41 -19.10 -31.94
N GLU A 80 9.22 -18.61 -32.87
CA GLU A 80 10.42 -17.85 -32.57
C GLU A 80 10.08 -16.51 -31.91
N SER A 81 9.10 -15.78 -32.44
CA SER A 81 8.60 -14.54 -31.83
C SER A 81 8.01 -14.78 -30.43
N LEU A 82 7.22 -15.83 -30.26
CA LEU A 82 6.68 -16.20 -28.94
C LEU A 82 7.80 -16.58 -27.96
N SER A 83 8.80 -17.33 -28.42
CA SER A 83 9.96 -17.68 -27.60
C SER A 83 10.75 -16.45 -27.17
N GLN A 84 10.90 -15.47 -28.06
CA GLN A 84 11.55 -14.20 -27.75
C GLN A 84 10.74 -13.38 -26.75
N ASN A 85 9.43 -13.26 -26.94
CA ASN A 85 8.53 -12.59 -26.00
C ASN A 85 8.56 -13.24 -24.61
N VAL A 86 8.56 -14.58 -24.53
CA VAL A 86 8.67 -15.30 -23.24
C VAL A 86 10.01 -15.00 -22.57
N LYS A 87 11.10 -14.89 -23.33
CA LYS A 87 12.42 -14.54 -22.78
C LYS A 87 12.45 -13.11 -22.26
N GLU A 88 11.86 -12.18 -22.99
CA GLU A 88 11.75 -10.78 -22.60
C GLU A 88 10.89 -10.60 -21.34
N LEU A 89 9.70 -11.22 -21.33
CA LEU A 89 8.82 -11.23 -20.16
C LEU A 89 9.48 -11.85 -18.92
N LYS A 90 10.26 -12.92 -19.08
CA LYS A 90 11.04 -13.50 -17.96
C LYS A 90 12.08 -12.51 -17.45
N SER A 91 12.82 -11.85 -18.34
CA SER A 91 13.80 -10.84 -17.95
C SER A 91 13.17 -9.65 -17.26
N GLU A 92 12.00 -9.20 -17.73
CA GLU A 92 11.24 -8.11 -17.11
C GLU A 92 10.70 -8.51 -15.74
N HIS A 93 10.17 -9.73 -15.62
CA HIS A 93 9.72 -10.28 -14.34
C HIS A 93 10.86 -10.39 -13.32
N GLU A 94 12.05 -10.87 -13.72
CA GLU A 94 13.23 -10.90 -12.86
C GLU A 94 13.69 -9.50 -12.45
N LYS A 95 13.63 -8.53 -13.36
CA LYS A 95 13.95 -7.13 -13.07
C LYS A 95 12.96 -6.53 -12.07
N LEU A 96 11.66 -6.74 -12.29
CA LEU A 96 10.60 -6.27 -11.38
C LEU A 96 10.76 -6.91 -9.99
N LEU A 97 11.03 -8.21 -9.89
CA LEU A 97 11.30 -8.87 -8.61
C LEU A 97 12.51 -8.29 -7.87
N LYS A 98 13.53 -7.88 -8.62
CA LYS A 98 14.71 -7.23 -8.03
C LYS A 98 14.36 -5.82 -7.52
N GLU A 99 13.63 -5.05 -8.32
CA GLU A 99 13.18 -3.69 -7.96
C GLU A 99 12.24 -3.71 -6.74
N THR A 100 11.30 -4.65 -6.67
CA THR A 100 10.41 -4.79 -5.50
C THR A 100 11.19 -5.12 -4.24
N LYS A 101 12.15 -6.04 -4.31
CA LYS A 101 13.02 -6.40 -3.18
C LYS A 101 13.89 -5.22 -2.73
N GLU A 102 14.41 -4.44 -3.67
CA GLU A 102 15.17 -3.23 -3.35
C GLU A 102 14.28 -2.15 -2.70
N LEU A 103 13.06 -1.97 -3.20
CA LEU A 103 12.05 -1.07 -2.62
C LEU A 103 11.67 -1.48 -1.20
N GLU A 104 11.39 -2.77 -0.97
CA GLU A 104 11.10 -3.33 0.35
C GLU A 104 12.24 -3.04 1.34
N ASN A 105 13.49 -3.32 0.94
CA ASN A 105 14.67 -2.99 1.75
C ASN A 105 14.76 -1.49 2.05
N ARG A 106 14.50 -0.62 1.06
CA ARG A 106 14.54 0.85 1.25
C ARG A 106 13.45 1.32 2.21
N ILE A 107 12.25 0.74 2.13
CA ILE A 107 11.14 1.06 3.04
C ILE A 107 11.49 0.60 4.45
N GLN A 108 12.03 -0.61 4.62
CA GLN A 108 12.42 -1.13 5.92
C GLN A 108 13.49 -0.27 6.59
N VAL A 109 14.56 0.08 5.86
CA VAL A 109 15.64 0.94 6.37
C VAL A 109 15.13 2.35 6.71
N LYS A 110 14.25 2.92 5.88
CA LYS A 110 13.64 4.22 6.18
C LYS A 110 12.67 4.17 7.36
N GLY A 111 11.92 3.08 7.50
CA GLY A 111 11.01 2.85 8.64
C GLY A 111 11.76 2.80 9.95
N GLN A 112 12.88 2.06 10.01
CA GLN A 112 13.76 2.00 11.18
C GLN A 112 14.42 3.34 11.54
N ALA A 113 14.49 4.29 10.60
CA ALA A 113 14.97 5.65 10.88
C ALA A 113 13.87 6.59 11.41
N LEU A 114 12.60 6.19 11.35
CA LEU A 114 11.48 7.00 11.81
C LEU A 114 11.26 6.79 13.30
N VAL A 115 11.59 7.81 14.10
CA VAL A 115 11.30 7.85 15.54
C VAL A 115 9.78 7.99 15.72
N VAL A 116 9.16 7.01 16.37
CA VAL A 116 7.73 7.02 16.71
C VAL A 116 7.46 7.57 18.10
N PHE A 117 8.38 7.37 19.04
CA PHE A 117 8.35 7.99 20.36
C PHE A 117 9.76 8.46 20.72
N GLN A 118 9.88 9.70 21.15
CA GLN A 118 11.14 10.22 21.67
C GLN A 118 11.35 9.77 23.12
N LYS A 119 12.61 9.75 23.55
CA LYS A 119 12.96 9.54 24.94
C LYS A 119 12.22 10.54 25.84
N ASN A 120 11.63 10.03 26.94
CA ASN A 120 10.79 10.75 27.89
C ASN A 120 9.41 11.16 27.35
N GLU A 121 9.03 10.74 26.15
CA GLU A 121 7.69 10.96 25.62
C GLU A 121 6.69 9.94 26.21
N PRO A 122 5.48 10.38 26.62
CA PRO A 122 4.44 9.47 27.06
C PRO A 122 3.86 8.68 25.88
N ILE A 123 3.89 7.35 25.99
CA ILE A 123 3.29 6.43 25.02
C ILE A 123 1.78 6.33 25.28
N LEU A 124 1.39 6.16 26.55
CA LEU A 124 0.00 6.09 26.99
C LEU A 124 -0.12 6.70 28.39
N ALA A 125 -1.24 7.38 28.66
CA ALA A 125 -1.58 7.81 30.00
C ALA A 125 -3.09 7.73 30.22
N VAL A 126 -3.48 7.30 31.43
CA VAL A 126 -4.88 7.14 31.84
C VAL A 126 -5.08 7.65 33.27
N LEU A 127 -6.34 7.93 33.61
CA LEU A 127 -6.75 8.31 34.96
C LEU A 127 -7.28 7.07 35.70
N VAL A 128 -6.83 6.89 36.94
CA VAL A 128 -7.25 5.79 37.82
C VAL A 128 -7.56 6.37 39.19
N LYS A 129 -8.80 6.18 39.65
CA LYS A 129 -9.22 6.59 41.00
C LYS A 129 -8.86 5.49 42.00
N GLY A 130 -8.15 5.83 43.08
CA GLY A 130 -7.77 4.85 44.10
C GLY A 130 -8.85 4.63 45.15
N GLY A 131 -9.24 5.68 45.87
CA GLY A 131 -10.00 5.59 47.13
C GLY A 131 -11.29 4.77 47.10
N ASP A 132 -12.18 5.02 46.13
CA ASP A 132 -13.48 4.32 46.06
C ASP A 132 -13.38 2.93 45.43
N ASN A 133 -12.23 2.60 44.84
CA ASN A 133 -12.06 1.38 44.08
C ASN A 133 -11.36 0.30 44.91
N THR A 134 -11.85 -0.93 44.80
CA THR A 134 -11.18 -2.07 45.41
C THR A 134 -9.84 -2.33 44.73
N LEU A 135 -8.91 -2.96 45.44
CA LEU A 135 -7.64 -3.40 44.85
C LEU A 135 -7.87 -4.24 43.58
N ALA A 136 -8.90 -5.10 43.57
CA ALA A 136 -9.25 -5.91 42.39
C ALA A 136 -9.70 -5.04 41.21
N SER A 137 -10.52 -4.01 41.45
CA SER A 137 -10.96 -3.06 40.41
C SER A 137 -9.77 -2.29 39.83
N ILE A 138 -8.85 -1.82 40.68
CA ILE A 138 -7.64 -1.11 40.24
C ILE A 138 -6.73 -2.03 39.44
N THR A 139 -6.53 -3.28 39.87
CA THR A 139 -5.78 -4.27 39.11
C THR A 139 -6.41 -4.53 37.73
N ALA A 140 -7.74 -4.58 37.64
CA ALA A 140 -8.43 -4.72 36.35
C ALA A 140 -8.23 -3.50 35.45
N TYR A 141 -8.33 -2.27 35.97
CA TYR A 141 -8.03 -1.04 35.23
C TYR A 141 -6.58 -1.01 34.73
N LEU A 142 -5.63 -1.41 35.56
CA LEU A 142 -4.23 -1.46 35.17
C LEU A 142 -3.99 -2.56 34.12
N THR A 143 -4.66 -3.71 34.23
CA THR A 143 -4.58 -4.76 33.20
C THR A 143 -5.02 -4.22 31.84
N ASP A 144 -6.16 -3.52 31.78
CA ASP A 144 -6.64 -2.88 30.55
C ASP A 144 -5.67 -1.78 30.05
N PHE A 145 -5.06 -1.02 30.96
CA PHE A 145 -4.01 -0.06 30.61
C PHE A 145 -2.82 -0.73 29.90
N PHE A 146 -2.33 -1.88 30.39
CA PHE A 146 -1.24 -2.61 29.73
C PHE A 146 -1.67 -3.21 28.39
N GLN A 147 -2.89 -3.72 28.28
CA GLN A 147 -3.44 -4.21 27.01
C GLN A 147 -3.54 -3.07 25.98
N SER A 148 -4.01 -1.90 26.42
CA SER A 148 -4.10 -0.69 25.61
C SER A 148 -2.71 -0.17 25.21
N LEU A 149 -1.73 -0.20 26.12
CA LEU A 149 -0.34 0.14 25.81
C LEU A 149 0.24 -0.80 24.74
N SER A 150 0.01 -2.10 24.89
CA SER A 150 0.45 -3.13 23.96
C SER A 150 -0.15 -2.92 22.57
N ARG A 151 -1.46 -2.71 22.49
CA ARG A 151 -2.20 -2.45 21.25
C ARG A 151 -1.73 -1.17 20.56
N LYS A 152 -1.64 -0.08 21.31
CA LYS A 152 -1.18 1.22 20.81
C LYS A 152 0.25 1.12 20.30
N SER A 153 1.15 0.48 21.03
CA SER A 153 2.54 0.30 20.58
C SER A 153 2.62 -0.42 19.24
N ARG A 154 1.79 -1.47 19.01
CA ARG A 154 1.70 -2.16 17.71
C ARG A 154 1.11 -1.29 16.60
N GLU A 155 0.14 -0.43 16.91
CA GLU A 155 -0.43 0.52 15.95
C GLU A 155 0.63 1.50 15.41
N TYR A 156 1.56 1.94 16.27
CA TYR A 156 2.72 2.74 15.87
C TYR A 156 3.86 1.90 15.24
N GLY A 157 3.62 0.61 14.97
CA GLY A 157 4.57 -0.27 14.31
C GLY A 157 5.70 -0.79 15.21
N LEU A 158 5.56 -0.70 16.53
CA LEU A 158 6.49 -1.35 17.46
C LEU A 158 6.18 -2.85 17.58
N ILE A 159 7.23 -3.63 17.77
CA ILE A 159 7.13 -5.05 18.07
C ILE A 159 6.86 -5.18 19.57
N VAL A 160 5.75 -5.83 19.91
CA VAL A 160 5.40 -6.19 21.28
C VAL A 160 5.14 -7.69 21.32
N LYS A 161 5.60 -8.34 22.40
CA LYS A 161 5.28 -9.74 22.72
C LYS A 161 3.77 -10.01 22.67
N SER A 162 3.34 -11.27 22.68
CA SER A 162 1.92 -11.60 22.74
C SER A 162 1.27 -10.91 23.95
N GLU A 163 -0.04 -10.62 23.86
CA GLU A 163 -0.74 -9.94 24.95
C GLU A 163 -0.63 -10.69 26.28
N GLU A 164 -0.73 -12.01 26.25
CA GLU A 164 -0.57 -12.89 27.41
C GLU A 164 0.84 -12.84 28.02
N GLU A 165 1.89 -12.92 27.17
CA GLU A 165 3.27 -12.86 27.61
C GLU A 165 3.61 -11.46 28.16
N PHE A 166 3.15 -10.40 27.48
CA PHE A 166 3.34 -9.02 27.91
C PHE A 166 2.67 -8.74 29.26
N LEU A 167 1.46 -9.25 29.50
CA LEU A 167 0.79 -9.12 30.79
C LEU A 167 1.50 -9.91 31.89
N THR A 168 1.96 -11.12 31.58
CA THR A 168 2.69 -11.96 32.53
C THR A 168 3.99 -11.31 32.98
N ASP A 169 4.78 -10.78 32.03
CA ASP A 169 6.03 -10.07 32.30
C ASP A 169 5.81 -8.83 33.18
N ASN A 170 4.66 -8.17 33.06
CA ASN A 170 4.34 -6.92 33.77
C ASN A 170 3.43 -7.10 34.98
N MET A 171 3.04 -8.33 35.34
CA MET A 171 2.10 -8.58 36.45
C MET A 171 2.62 -8.08 37.80
N GLY A 172 3.96 -8.13 37.98
CA GLY A 172 4.62 -7.54 39.15
C GLY A 172 4.44 -6.02 39.22
N GLU A 173 4.63 -5.30 38.11
CA GLU A 173 4.39 -3.85 38.03
C GLU A 173 2.93 -3.50 38.28
N ILE A 174 2.01 -4.22 37.64
CA ILE A 174 0.56 -4.04 37.83
C ILE A 174 0.21 -4.14 39.30
N SER A 175 0.68 -5.19 39.99
CA SER A 175 0.39 -5.41 41.40
C SER A 175 0.95 -4.30 42.28
N ARG A 176 2.20 -3.86 42.04
CA ARG A 176 2.83 -2.76 42.80
C ARG A 176 2.08 -1.45 42.63
N MET A 177 1.72 -1.10 41.38
CA MET A 177 0.95 0.10 41.09
C MET A 177 -0.45 0.03 41.69
N ALA A 178 -1.13 -1.12 41.61
CA ALA A 178 -2.45 -1.31 42.18
C ALA A 178 -2.46 -1.08 43.69
N SER A 179 -1.50 -1.67 44.42
CA SER A 179 -1.37 -1.47 45.87
C SER A 179 -1.08 -0.02 46.24
N TYR A 180 -0.23 0.66 45.47
CA TYR A 180 0.07 2.07 45.70
C TYR A 180 -1.16 2.96 45.46
N ILE A 181 -1.85 2.78 44.33
CA ILE A 181 -3.05 3.56 43.98
C ILE A 181 -4.17 3.30 44.99
N ALA A 182 -4.36 2.05 45.43
CA ALA A 182 -5.37 1.70 46.43
C ALA A 182 -5.14 2.38 47.79
N SER A 183 -3.89 2.78 48.10
CA SER A 183 -3.56 3.50 49.32
C SER A 183 -3.85 5.02 49.26
N ILE A 184 -4.25 5.52 48.09
CA ILE A 184 -4.42 6.95 47.82
C ILE A 184 -5.88 7.24 47.44
N SER A 185 -6.50 8.22 48.10
CA SER A 185 -7.88 8.62 47.82
C SER A 185 -8.03 9.52 46.59
N GLU A 186 -6.96 10.20 46.20
CA GLU A 186 -6.91 11.10 45.06
C GLU A 186 -6.94 10.35 43.72
N GLU A 187 -7.32 11.06 42.66
CA GLU A 187 -7.21 10.55 41.30
C GLU A 187 -5.74 10.54 40.87
N MET A 188 -5.31 9.39 40.35
CA MET A 188 -3.92 9.15 39.97
C MET A 188 -3.82 9.10 38.44
N VAL A 189 -2.78 9.73 37.93
CA VAL A 189 -2.32 9.56 36.56
C VAL A 189 -1.40 8.36 36.51
N VAL A 190 -1.75 7.39 35.66
CA VAL A 190 -0.90 6.25 35.32
C VAL A 190 -0.41 6.41 33.89
N GLY A 191 0.90 6.49 33.72
CA GLY A 191 1.53 6.76 32.43
C GLY A 191 2.64 5.77 32.10
N ALA A 192 2.79 5.47 30.82
CA ALA A 192 3.87 4.68 30.24
C ALA A 192 4.75 5.63 29.42
N ILE A 193 6.03 5.74 29.78
CA ILE A 193 6.97 6.68 29.16
C ILE A 193 8.12 5.92 28.49
N ALA A 194 8.43 6.31 27.26
CA ALA A 194 9.57 5.79 26.52
C ALA A 194 10.88 6.16 27.25
N THR A 195 11.72 5.15 27.52
CA THR A 195 13.01 5.35 28.20
C THR A 195 14.15 5.73 27.24
N GLU A 196 13.93 5.48 25.96
CA GLU A 196 14.81 5.76 24.83
C GLU A 196 13.98 6.17 23.61
N ASN A 197 14.65 6.55 22.51
CA ASN A 197 13.96 6.79 21.26
C ASN A 197 13.55 5.45 20.67
N LEU A 198 12.26 5.31 20.35
CA LEU A 198 11.69 4.12 19.74
C LEU A 198 11.43 4.40 18.26
N HIS A 199 11.84 3.48 17.38
CA HIS A 199 11.63 3.57 15.95
C HIS A 199 10.65 2.49 15.45
N VAL A 200 10.07 2.70 14.27
CA VAL A 200 9.19 1.69 13.66
C VAL A 200 9.95 0.37 13.48
N GLY A 201 9.32 -0.74 13.89
CA GLY A 201 9.88 -2.08 13.80
C GLY A 201 10.82 -2.45 14.94
N GLU A 202 11.10 -1.56 15.90
CA GLU A 202 11.83 -1.89 17.13
C GLU A 202 10.92 -2.54 18.16
N SER A 203 11.52 -3.30 19.09
CA SER A 203 10.81 -3.79 20.27
C SER A 203 10.44 -2.61 21.17
N LEU A 204 9.24 -2.64 21.78
CA LEU A 204 8.84 -1.64 22.79
C LEU A 204 9.85 -1.53 23.95
N GLY A 205 10.60 -2.61 24.23
CA GLY A 205 11.69 -2.59 25.20
C GLY A 205 11.21 -2.29 26.63
N GLN A 206 12.04 -1.56 27.39
CA GLN A 206 11.70 -1.15 28.75
C GLN A 206 10.94 0.18 28.75
N VAL A 207 9.77 0.17 29.36
CA VAL A 207 8.94 1.36 29.56
C VAL A 207 9.03 1.80 31.02
N ARG A 208 9.14 3.10 31.26
CA ARG A 208 9.04 3.64 32.62
C ARG A 208 7.58 3.94 32.93
N PHE A 209 7.04 3.26 33.92
CA PHE A 209 5.72 3.55 34.44
C PHE A 209 5.78 4.68 35.47
N LEU A 210 4.91 5.66 35.31
CA LEU A 210 4.70 6.75 36.26
C LEU A 210 3.32 6.60 36.89
N VAL A 211 3.28 6.70 38.22
CA VAL A 211 2.04 6.85 38.98
C VAL A 211 2.16 8.09 39.84
N ARG A 212 1.38 9.12 39.53
CA ARG A 212 1.44 10.42 40.24
C ARG A 212 0.05 11.01 40.42
N PRO A 213 -0.19 11.85 41.45
CA PRO A 213 -1.47 12.53 41.61
C PRO A 213 -1.81 13.37 40.37
N ASN A 214 -3.08 13.37 39.98
CA ASN A 214 -3.57 14.24 38.93
C ASN A 214 -3.59 15.68 39.45
N ARG A 215 -2.49 16.41 39.24
CA ARG A 215 -2.35 17.77 39.75
C ARG A 215 -3.18 18.74 38.90
N ARG A 216 -3.91 19.62 39.57
CA ARG A 216 -4.58 20.76 38.94
C ARG A 216 -3.53 21.73 38.40
N ILE A 217 -3.64 22.08 37.13
CA ILE A 217 -2.75 23.00 36.42
C ILE A 217 -3.39 24.38 36.24
N PHE A 218 -4.72 24.44 36.12
CA PHE A 218 -5.48 25.69 36.08
C PHE A 218 -6.67 25.65 37.04
N ARG A 219 -6.98 26.77 37.66
CA ARG A 219 -8.22 26.97 38.43
C ARG A 219 -9.36 27.33 37.48
N ALA A 220 -10.59 27.06 37.91
CA ALA A 220 -11.77 27.63 37.25
C ALA A 220 -11.63 29.16 37.20
N ASP A 221 -12.06 29.74 36.06
CA ASP A 221 -12.00 31.15 35.71
C ASP A 221 -10.59 31.75 35.62
N GLN A 222 -9.54 30.91 35.63
CA GLN A 222 -8.17 31.38 35.44
C GLN A 222 -7.94 31.73 33.96
N GLU A 223 -7.34 32.90 33.73
CA GLU A 223 -6.81 33.30 32.42
C GLU A 223 -5.62 32.43 32.01
N ILE A 224 -5.68 31.94 30.78
CA ILE A 224 -4.60 31.21 30.11
C ILE A 224 -3.73 32.20 29.33
N ALA A 225 -4.36 33.04 28.51
CA ALA A 225 -3.72 34.04 27.66
C ALA A 225 -4.74 35.10 27.23
N SER A 226 -4.26 36.25 26.75
CA SER A 226 -5.08 37.33 26.19
C SER A 226 -4.43 37.94 24.96
N ILE A 227 -5.25 38.46 24.04
CA ILE A 227 -4.80 39.12 22.82
C ILE A 227 -5.69 40.32 22.46
N GLU A 228 -5.08 41.43 22.05
CA GLU A 228 -5.81 42.55 21.45
C GLU A 228 -6.15 42.25 19.99
N VAL A 229 -7.43 42.32 19.63
CA VAL A 229 -7.91 42.12 18.26
C VAL A 229 -8.65 43.35 17.76
N ASP A 230 -8.25 43.85 16.59
CA ASP A 230 -8.94 44.96 15.94
C ASP A 230 -10.05 44.46 15.00
N GLY A 231 -11.30 44.62 15.45
CA GLY A 231 -12.50 44.27 14.68
C GLY A 231 -12.74 45.12 13.42
N GLN A 232 -12.00 46.22 13.24
CA GLN A 232 -12.10 47.04 12.03
C GLN A 232 -11.39 46.40 10.83
N THR A 233 -10.43 45.51 11.09
CA THR A 233 -9.69 44.78 10.04
C THR A 233 -10.55 43.74 9.30
N ASP A 234 -10.07 43.22 8.16
CA ASP A 234 -10.81 42.22 7.40
C ASP A 234 -10.92 40.88 8.16
N ARG A 235 -11.94 40.08 7.81
CA ARG A 235 -12.18 38.79 8.48
C ARG A 235 -11.01 37.82 8.36
N GLY A 236 -10.24 37.86 7.27
CA GLY A 236 -9.08 37.00 7.08
C GLY A 236 -7.96 37.34 8.07
N ARG A 237 -7.74 38.64 8.31
CA ARG A 237 -6.78 39.10 9.32
C ARG A 237 -7.22 38.75 10.74
N ILE A 238 -8.49 38.94 11.08
CA ILE A 238 -9.05 38.52 12.39
C ILE A 238 -8.86 37.00 12.57
N ALA A 239 -9.23 36.21 11.56
CA ALA A 239 -9.07 34.75 11.61
C ALA A 239 -7.60 34.32 11.79
N LYS A 240 -6.66 35.00 11.13
CA LYS A 240 -5.22 34.75 11.31
C LYS A 240 -4.77 35.04 12.74
N MET A 241 -5.15 36.18 13.31
CA MET A 241 -4.81 36.56 14.68
C MET A 241 -5.38 35.56 15.70
N LEU A 242 -6.65 35.15 15.53
CA LEU A 242 -7.25 34.13 16.40
C LEU A 242 -6.55 32.78 16.26
N LYS A 243 -6.11 32.39 15.07
CA LYS A 243 -5.34 31.16 14.89
C LYS A 243 -4.01 31.21 15.65
N GLU A 244 -3.27 32.32 15.55
CA GLU A 244 -2.02 32.53 16.28
C GLU A 244 -2.26 32.51 17.80
N PHE A 245 -3.35 33.11 18.27
CA PHE A 245 -3.76 33.06 19.67
C PHE A 245 -4.07 31.64 20.17
N MET A 246 -4.70 30.79 19.35
CA MET A 246 -4.92 29.38 19.70
C MET A 246 -3.60 28.61 19.83
N GLU A 247 -2.62 28.90 18.98
CA GLU A 247 -1.28 28.31 19.07
C GLU A 247 -0.55 28.76 20.35
N GLU A 248 -0.74 30.02 20.77
CA GLU A 248 -0.21 30.55 22.03
C GLU A 248 -0.85 29.90 23.27
N ILE A 249 -2.18 29.80 23.32
CA ILE A 249 -2.91 29.08 24.39
C ILE A 249 -2.36 27.66 24.53
N ASN A 250 -2.15 26.99 23.40
CA ASN A 250 -1.61 25.64 23.36
C ASN A 250 -0.21 25.55 23.99
N LEU A 251 0.68 26.49 23.64
CA LEU A 251 2.02 26.57 24.23
C LEU A 251 1.98 26.85 25.74
N GLU A 252 1.10 27.74 26.19
CA GLU A 252 1.01 28.10 27.61
C GLU A 252 0.45 26.94 28.45
N VAL A 253 -0.51 26.19 27.91
CA VAL A 253 -1.06 24.98 28.55
C VAL A 253 -0.01 23.87 28.69
N VAL A 254 0.81 23.65 27.66
CA VAL A 254 1.96 22.71 27.71
C VAL A 254 2.95 23.12 28.79
N LYS A 255 3.31 24.41 28.81
CA LYS A 255 4.27 24.98 29.76
C LYS A 255 3.81 24.81 31.21
N HIS A 256 2.50 24.89 31.46
CA HIS A 256 1.91 24.63 32.78
C HIS A 256 1.83 23.13 33.15
N GLY A 257 2.29 22.25 32.27
CA GLY A 257 2.46 20.82 32.55
C GLY A 257 1.26 19.97 32.15
N MET A 258 0.38 20.47 31.28
CA MET A 258 -0.61 19.60 30.64
C MET A 258 0.10 18.61 29.72
N ILE A 259 -0.23 17.33 29.87
CA ILE A 259 0.26 16.27 28.99
C ILE A 259 -0.78 16.13 27.87
N GLY A 260 -0.38 16.50 26.66
CA GLY A 260 -1.21 16.33 25.47
C GLY A 260 -1.49 14.86 25.21
N ASN A 261 -2.64 14.55 24.61
CA ASN A 261 -2.90 13.20 24.14
C ASN A 261 -1.91 12.87 23.00
N PRO A 262 -1.04 11.86 23.15
CA PRO A 262 -0.04 11.53 22.13
C PRO A 262 -0.65 11.08 20.79
N LEU A 263 -1.96 10.79 20.77
CA LEU A 263 -2.70 10.36 19.57
C LEU A 263 -3.14 11.51 18.67
N THR A 264 -3.41 12.70 19.22
CA THR A 264 -4.05 13.80 18.48
C THR A 264 -3.16 15.03 18.31
N GLY A 265 -2.07 15.13 19.08
CA GLY A 265 -1.26 16.35 19.15
C GLY A 265 -2.05 17.57 19.65
N ARG A 266 -3.22 17.34 20.26
CA ARG A 266 -4.16 18.37 20.71
C ARG A 266 -4.49 18.17 22.19
N PHE A 267 -4.72 19.29 22.87
CA PHE A 267 -5.12 19.34 24.28
C PHE A 267 -6.62 19.49 24.33
N GLY A 268 -7.31 18.50 24.89
CA GLY A 268 -8.76 18.55 25.02
C GLY A 268 -9.55 18.52 23.71
N ASP A 269 -10.86 18.73 23.87
CA ASP A 269 -11.85 18.62 22.81
C ASP A 269 -11.91 19.88 21.95
N LEU A 270 -10.86 20.14 21.17
CA LEU A 270 -10.96 21.01 20.00
C LEU A 270 -11.61 20.20 18.85
N SER A 271 -12.84 19.74 19.09
CA SER A 271 -13.71 19.04 18.14
C SER A 271 -14.24 19.97 17.06
N SER A 272 -14.97 19.41 16.09
CA SER A 272 -15.73 20.13 15.06
C SER A 272 -16.69 21.19 15.64
N ASP A 273 -17.15 21.03 16.89
CA ASP A 273 -18.00 22.01 17.58
C ASP A 273 -17.23 23.29 17.97
N SER A 274 -15.91 23.17 18.18
CA SER A 274 -15.03 24.33 18.40
C SER A 274 -14.81 25.15 17.11
N MET A 275 -14.97 24.55 15.92
CA MET A 275 -14.90 25.29 14.65
C MET A 275 -16.11 26.20 14.45
N LEU A 276 -17.30 25.81 14.92
CA LEU A 276 -18.47 26.69 14.96
C LEU A 276 -18.19 27.91 15.85
N SER A 277 -17.63 27.70 17.05
CA SER A 277 -17.20 28.78 17.94
C SER A 277 -16.12 29.69 17.34
N PHE A 278 -15.21 29.18 16.50
CA PHE A 278 -14.17 29.98 15.86
C PHE A 278 -14.74 30.98 14.85
N TYR A 279 -15.65 30.54 13.98
CA TYR A 279 -16.32 31.44 13.03
C TYR A 279 -17.22 32.45 13.74
N ASP A 280 -17.88 32.05 14.83
CA ASP A 280 -18.73 32.94 15.63
C ASP A 280 -17.90 34.04 16.31
N LEU A 281 -16.71 33.71 16.84
CA LEU A 281 -15.79 34.69 17.42
C LEU A 281 -15.30 35.71 16.38
N VAL A 282 -14.94 35.28 15.17
CA VAL A 282 -14.56 36.20 14.08
C VAL A 282 -15.71 37.16 13.78
N ASN A 283 -16.94 36.65 13.68
CA ASN A 283 -18.12 37.47 13.40
C ASN A 283 -18.45 38.42 14.56
N GLN A 284 -18.35 37.98 15.81
CA GLN A 284 -18.59 38.81 16.99
C GLN A 284 -17.60 39.98 17.06
N ILE A 285 -16.31 39.70 16.92
CA ILE A 285 -15.26 40.73 16.90
C ILE A 285 -15.47 41.68 15.72
N LYS A 286 -15.80 41.16 14.54
CA LYS A 286 -16.07 41.99 13.35
C LYS A 286 -17.27 42.92 13.56
N ASN A 287 -18.33 42.44 14.20
CA ASN A 287 -19.54 43.22 14.48
C ASN A 287 -19.32 44.31 15.53
N LEU A 288 -18.40 44.10 16.47
CA LEU A 288 -18.02 45.14 17.44
C LEU A 288 -17.31 46.32 16.77
N ASN A 289 -16.63 46.09 15.63
CA ASN A 289 -15.99 47.11 14.80
C ASN A 289 -15.08 48.08 15.58
N ARG A 290 -14.40 47.56 16.59
CA ARG A 290 -13.44 48.26 17.46
C ARG A 290 -12.35 47.29 17.92
N LYS A 291 -11.32 47.83 18.54
CA LYS A 291 -10.33 47.03 19.29
C LYS A 291 -10.98 46.41 20.51
N VAL A 292 -10.65 45.15 20.77
CA VAL A 292 -11.16 44.38 21.90
C VAL A 292 -10.05 43.51 22.47
N ASN A 293 -10.05 43.32 23.80
CA ASN A 293 -9.17 42.34 24.42
C ASN A 293 -9.90 41.00 24.50
N LEU A 294 -9.37 39.97 23.83
CA LEU A 294 -9.92 38.62 23.88
C LEU A 294 -9.13 37.80 24.90
N VAL A 295 -9.80 37.37 25.96
CA VAL A 295 -9.20 36.62 27.06
C VAL A 295 -9.67 35.16 27.00
N ALA A 296 -8.71 34.23 26.98
CA ALA A 296 -8.98 32.81 27.09
C ALA A 296 -8.95 32.40 28.57
N ILE A 297 -10.07 31.86 29.07
CA ILE A 297 -10.21 31.42 30.46
C ILE A 297 -10.60 29.94 30.52
N VAL A 298 -10.29 29.30 31.64
CA VAL A 298 -10.70 27.92 31.88
C VAL A 298 -12.07 27.88 32.57
N LYS A 299 -13.05 27.14 32.04
CA LYS A 299 -14.40 27.08 32.66
C LYS A 299 -14.45 26.34 33.99
N GLU A 300 -13.53 25.40 34.19
CA GLU A 300 -13.51 24.52 35.35
C GLU A 300 -12.08 24.18 35.75
N ASN A 301 -11.87 23.61 36.93
CA ASN A 301 -10.54 23.18 37.35
C ASN A 301 -9.97 22.18 36.32
N THR A 302 -8.88 22.57 35.65
CA THR A 302 -8.23 21.72 34.65
C THR A 302 -6.98 21.08 35.24
N PHE A 303 -6.78 19.81 34.91
CA PHE A 303 -5.73 18.96 35.46
C PHE A 303 -4.70 18.59 34.39
N ALA A 304 -3.55 18.07 34.83
CA ALA A 304 -2.43 17.73 33.95
C ALA A 304 -2.82 16.70 32.86
N ILE A 305 -3.84 15.87 33.09
CA ILE A 305 -4.43 14.97 32.09
C ILE A 305 -5.96 15.10 32.15
N GLY A 306 -6.58 15.32 30.99
CA GLY A 306 -8.03 15.46 30.85
C GLY A 306 -8.43 16.40 29.70
N PRO A 307 -9.73 16.67 29.51
CA PRO A 307 -10.19 17.67 28.57
C PRO A 307 -9.78 19.08 29.04
N LEU A 308 -9.34 19.92 28.10
CA LEU A 308 -9.16 21.36 28.30
C LEU A 308 -10.43 22.07 27.82
N ASN A 309 -11.17 22.69 28.74
CA ASN A 309 -12.39 23.44 28.44
C ASN A 309 -12.11 24.94 28.47
N VAL A 310 -11.77 25.50 27.31
CA VAL A 310 -11.47 26.93 27.14
C VAL A 310 -12.75 27.69 26.80
N SER A 311 -12.96 28.81 27.48
CA SER A 311 -13.94 29.83 27.11
C SER A 311 -13.23 31.10 26.71
N PHE A 312 -13.86 31.88 25.86
CA PHE A 312 -13.37 33.20 25.48
C PHE A 312 -14.27 34.28 26.09
N ARG A 313 -13.67 35.28 26.69
CA ARG A 313 -14.34 36.49 27.17
C ARG A 313 -13.77 37.69 26.41
N ILE A 314 -14.65 38.56 25.93
CA ILE A 314 -14.24 39.85 25.37
C ILE A 314 -14.28 40.87 26.51
N GLU A 315 -13.14 41.45 26.81
CA GLU A 315 -13.00 42.54 27.76
C GLU A 315 -12.92 43.86 27.00
N GLU A 316 -13.56 44.88 27.55
CA GLU A 316 -13.41 46.25 27.09
C GLU A 316 -12.10 46.79 27.66
N ASP A 317 -11.35 47.57 26.87
CA ASP A 317 -10.36 48.46 27.45
C ASP A 317 -11.11 49.39 28.42
N GLU A 318 -10.95 49.17 29.72
CA GLU A 318 -11.16 50.23 30.70
C GLU A 318 -10.07 51.27 30.44
N GLY A 319 -10.33 52.14 29.45
CA GLY A 319 -9.55 53.35 29.25
C GLY A 319 -9.70 54.22 30.49
N GLU A 320 -8.60 54.40 31.23
CA GLU A 320 -8.39 55.58 32.07
C GLU A 320 -8.40 56.87 31.22
#